data_AF-A0A162NUX5-F1
#
_entry.id   AF-A0A162NUX5-F1
#
_cell.length_a   1.000
_cell.length_b   1.000
_cell.length_c   1.000
_cell.angle_alpha   90.00
_cell.angle_beta   90.00
_cell.angle_gamma   90.00
#
_symmetry.space_group_name_H-M   'P 1'
#
loop_
_entity.id
_entity.type
_entity.pdbx_description
1 polymer ?
#
loop_
_entity_poly.entity_id
_entity_poly.type
_entity_poly.pdbx_seq_one_letter_code
_entity_poly.pdbx_strand_id
1 'polypeptide(L)'
;MPKHRFSSMLSASKKLIKAGTCSLPEDPSVDLALDHSSTNLPVTKIISIPVTDFSCLDRQPGYYADNDRQASCRIFHYCNGDDSILSFICPTCTLFHEEKQLCDYWYNVDCKR
;
A
#
# COMPACT_ATOMS: atom_id res chain seq x y z
N MET A 1 18.99 -49.04 -20.57
CA MET A 1 18.57 -49.18 -19.16
C MET A 1 18.99 -47.95 -18.38
N PRO A 2 18.09 -47.01 -18.07
CA PRO A 2 18.40 -45.83 -17.27
C PRO A 2 18.19 -46.12 -15.78
N LYS A 3 19.20 -45.85 -14.96
CA LYS A 3 19.10 -45.79 -13.49
C LYS A 3 19.44 -44.38 -13.06
N HIS A 4 18.47 -43.53 -12.74
CA HIS A 4 18.64 -42.51 -11.71
C HIS A 4 17.32 -42.25 -11.02
N ARG A 5 17.26 -42.76 -9.79
CA ARG A 5 16.22 -42.50 -8.78
C ARG A 5 16.58 -41.18 -8.11
N PHE A 6 15.80 -40.13 -8.32
CA PHE A 6 15.90 -38.91 -7.52
C PHE A 6 14.80 -38.93 -6.46
N SER A 7 15.25 -39.18 -5.24
CA SER A 7 14.47 -39.13 -4.01
C SER A 7 14.28 -37.67 -3.59
N SER A 8 13.03 -37.32 -3.28
CA SER A 8 12.58 -36.32 -2.28
C SER A 8 13.45 -35.07 -2.07
N MET A 9 13.00 -33.93 -2.58
CA MET A 9 13.44 -32.61 -2.10
C MET A 9 12.47 -32.15 -1.02
N LEU A 10 12.93 -32.29 0.24
CA LEU A 10 12.33 -31.68 1.42
C LEU A 10 12.19 -30.16 1.24
N SER A 11 10.95 -29.69 1.37
CA SER A 11 10.52 -28.44 2.02
C SER A 11 11.61 -27.40 2.27
N ALA A 12 11.88 -26.55 1.27
CA ALA A 12 12.59 -25.31 1.49
C ALA A 12 11.58 -24.21 1.85
N SER A 13 11.17 -24.16 3.12
CA SER A 13 10.56 -22.97 3.72
C SER A 13 11.62 -21.86 3.80
N LYS A 14 11.96 -21.28 2.66
CA LYS A 14 12.75 -20.05 2.60
C LYS A 14 11.84 -18.93 3.10
N LYS A 15 11.99 -18.66 4.40
CA LYS A 15 11.46 -17.54 5.17
C LYS A 15 11.35 -16.28 4.29
N LEU A 16 10.16 -16.03 3.76
CA LEU A 16 9.88 -14.81 3.01
C LEU A 16 9.85 -13.67 4.04
N ILE A 17 10.61 -12.63 3.75
CA ILE A 17 10.89 -11.50 4.62
C ILE A 17 9.57 -10.88 5.10
N LYS A 18 9.44 -10.71 6.42
CA LYS A 18 8.30 -10.05 7.07
C LYS A 18 8.36 -8.54 6.82
N ALA A 19 7.99 -8.11 5.62
CA ALA A 19 7.45 -6.78 5.37
C ALA A 19 5.93 -6.94 5.33
N GLY A 20 5.18 -6.12 6.09
CA GLY A 20 3.74 -6.28 6.32
C GLY A 20 2.95 -6.69 5.07
N THR A 21 2.61 -7.96 4.98
CA THR A 21 1.82 -8.52 3.89
C THR A 21 0.36 -8.23 4.18
N CYS A 22 -0.24 -7.40 3.35
CA CYS A 22 -1.69 -7.29 3.30
C CYS A 22 -2.22 -8.60 2.74
N SER A 23 -2.83 -9.42 3.60
CA SER A 23 -3.39 -10.70 3.21
C SER A 23 -4.59 -10.48 2.28
N LEU A 24 -4.67 -11.27 1.20
CA LEU A 24 -5.83 -11.27 0.29
C LEU A 24 -7.07 -11.83 1.00
N PRO A 25 -8.29 -11.42 0.60
CA PRO A 25 -9.55 -11.86 1.19
C PRO A 25 -9.95 -13.32 0.91
N GLU A 26 -9.02 -14.22 0.56
CA GLU A 26 -9.29 -15.67 0.46
C GLU A 26 -9.08 -16.42 1.80
N ASP A 27 -8.89 -15.71 2.91
CA ASP A 27 -8.81 -16.31 4.23
C ASP A 27 -10.16 -16.16 4.98
N PRO A 28 -10.89 -17.25 5.26
CA PRO A 28 -12.18 -17.21 5.96
C PRO A 28 -12.07 -16.83 7.46
N SER A 29 -10.90 -16.39 7.94
CA SER A 29 -10.67 -15.95 9.31
C SER A 29 -10.73 -14.43 9.54
N VAL A 30 -10.92 -13.61 8.50
CA VAL A 30 -10.80 -12.13 8.60
C VAL A 30 -12.14 -11.38 8.64
N ASP A 31 -13.25 -12.05 8.97
CA ASP A 31 -14.60 -11.47 8.93
C ASP A 31 -14.95 -10.49 10.07
N LEU A 32 -14.04 -10.13 10.99
CA LEU A 32 -14.41 -9.26 12.11
C LEU A 32 -13.27 -8.44 12.72
N ALA A 33 -12.69 -7.51 11.98
CA ALA A 33 -11.89 -6.44 12.58
C ALA A 33 -12.15 -5.10 11.90
N LEU A 34 -13.34 -4.54 12.15
CA LEU A 34 -13.44 -3.10 12.35
C LEU A 34 -12.55 -2.75 13.56
N ASP A 35 -11.73 -1.72 13.41
CA ASP A 35 -10.77 -1.19 14.38
C ASP A 35 -11.26 -1.21 15.84
N HIS A 36 -10.49 -1.85 16.73
CA HIS A 36 -10.37 -1.45 18.15
C HIS A 36 -9.12 -2.04 18.84
N SER A 37 -7.97 -2.05 18.16
CA SER A 37 -6.68 -2.20 18.86
C SER A 37 -5.61 -1.29 18.28
N SER A 38 -5.88 0.02 18.34
CA SER A 38 -4.80 1.00 18.45
C SER A 38 -4.26 1.00 19.89
N THR A 39 -3.66 -0.11 20.32
CA THR A 39 -2.82 -0.13 21.53
C THR A 39 -1.65 -1.08 21.28
N ASN A 40 -0.45 -0.50 21.11
CA ASN A 40 0.86 -1.15 20.90
C ASN A 40 1.34 -1.31 19.45
N LEU A 41 1.06 -0.35 18.57
CA LEU A 41 2.08 -0.05 17.55
C LEU A 41 3.28 0.57 18.30
N PRO A 42 4.51 0.04 18.18
CA PRO A 42 5.66 0.74 18.73
C PRO A 42 5.70 2.14 18.13
N VAL A 43 5.64 3.16 18.98
CA VAL A 43 5.65 4.61 18.65
C VAL A 43 6.90 5.01 17.85
N THR A 44 7.80 4.07 17.56
CA THR A 44 9.04 4.25 16.84
C THR A 44 8.90 4.23 15.32
N LYS A 45 7.75 3.80 14.74
CA LYS A 45 7.54 3.94 13.29
C LYS A 45 6.89 5.29 12.97
N ILE A 46 7.72 6.32 12.86
CA ILE A 46 7.32 7.60 12.26
C ILE A 46 6.95 7.30 10.80
N ILE A 47 5.68 7.47 10.45
CA ILE A 47 5.22 7.45 9.07
C ILE A 47 5.41 8.87 8.54
N SER A 48 6.46 9.08 7.76
CA SER A 48 6.69 10.35 7.07
C SER A 48 6.18 10.27 5.64
N ILE A 49 5.59 11.36 5.15
CA ILE A 49 5.30 11.54 3.73
C ILE A 49 6.64 11.78 3.02
N PRO A 50 7.04 10.95 2.04
CA PRO A 50 8.27 11.15 1.29
C PRO A 50 8.17 12.44 0.45
N VAL A 51 9.32 13.04 0.16
CA VAL A 51 9.41 14.07 -0.87
C VAL A 51 9.37 13.37 -2.23
N THR A 52 8.47 13.82 -3.10
CA THR A 52 8.27 13.30 -4.46
C THR A 52 8.21 14.48 -5.44
N ASP A 53 8.22 14.19 -6.73
CA ASP A 53 8.09 15.21 -7.78
C ASP A 53 6.63 15.63 -8.03
N PHE A 54 5.71 15.32 -7.12
CA PHE A 54 4.30 15.70 -7.25
C PHE A 54 4.14 17.23 -7.27
N SER A 55 3.31 17.71 -8.20
CA SER A 55 2.99 19.13 -8.34
C SER A 55 1.52 19.34 -8.73
N CYS A 56 0.93 20.42 -8.22
CA CYS A 56 -0.40 20.91 -8.59
C CYS A 56 -0.41 21.76 -9.86
N LEU A 57 0.74 21.99 -10.50
CA LEU A 57 0.82 22.72 -11.76
C LEU A 57 -0.10 22.07 -12.81
N ASP A 58 -0.90 22.89 -13.49
CA ASP A 58 -1.90 22.49 -14.48
C ASP A 58 -3.00 21.54 -13.97
N ARG A 59 -3.22 21.50 -12.65
CA ARG A 59 -4.31 20.74 -12.02
C ARG A 59 -5.40 21.66 -11.50
N GLN A 60 -6.65 21.21 -11.60
CA GLN A 60 -7.76 21.89 -10.94
C GLN A 60 -7.76 21.58 -9.43
N PRO A 61 -8.52 22.32 -8.61
CA PRO A 61 -8.72 21.93 -7.23
C PRO A 61 -9.32 20.52 -7.12
N GLY A 62 -8.72 19.65 -6.31
CA GLY A 62 -9.14 18.24 -6.20
C GLY A 62 -8.08 17.31 -5.60
N TYR A 63 -8.46 16.04 -5.41
CA TYR A 63 -7.55 15.01 -4.90
C TYR A 63 -6.89 14.22 -6.03
N TYR A 64 -5.59 14.03 -5.93
CA TYR A 64 -4.74 13.38 -6.91
C TYR A 64 -3.82 12.35 -6.26
N ALA A 65 -3.66 11.20 -6.92
CA ALA A 65 -2.72 10.16 -6.50
C ALA A 65 -1.28 10.62 -6.70
N ASP A 66 -0.43 10.31 -5.72
CA ASP A 66 1.02 10.36 -5.91
C ASP A 66 1.48 9.01 -6.48
N ASN A 67 1.79 9.01 -7.78
CA ASN A 67 2.26 7.83 -8.51
C ASN A 67 3.76 7.59 -8.35
N ASP A 68 4.47 8.40 -7.55
CA ASP A 68 5.87 8.18 -7.27
C ASP A 68 6.10 6.85 -6.53
N ARG A 69 7.19 6.16 -6.86
CA ARG A 69 7.56 4.90 -6.20
C ARG A 69 7.80 5.06 -4.71
N GLN A 70 8.35 6.19 -4.28
CA GLN A 70 8.53 6.52 -2.87
C GLN A 70 7.19 6.66 -2.15
N ALA A 71 6.17 7.24 -2.80
CA ALA A 71 4.80 7.32 -2.27
C ALA A 71 4.09 5.95 -2.20
N SER A 72 4.56 4.97 -2.97
CA SER A 72 4.03 3.60 -2.98
C SER A 72 2.50 3.54 -3.18
N CYS A 73 1.93 4.50 -3.92
CA CYS A 73 0.47 4.69 -4.14
C CYS A 73 -0.38 4.84 -2.87
N ARG A 74 0.27 5.10 -1.73
CA ARG A 74 -0.39 5.35 -0.44
C ARG A 74 -0.54 6.83 -0.16
N ILE A 75 0.27 7.67 -0.80
CA ILE A 75 0.20 9.12 -0.66
C ILE A 75 -0.75 9.67 -1.72
N PHE A 76 -1.54 10.65 -1.31
CA PHE A 76 -2.35 11.45 -2.22
C PHE A 76 -2.34 12.90 -1.75
N HIS A 77 -2.59 13.79 -2.68
CA HIS A 77 -2.50 15.22 -2.47
C HIS A 77 -3.82 15.89 -2.83
N TYR A 78 -4.17 16.93 -2.09
CA TYR A 78 -5.21 17.86 -2.46
C TYR A 78 -4.57 19.15 -2.99
N CYS A 79 -4.96 19.53 -4.21
CA CYS A 79 -4.61 20.81 -4.82
C CYS A 79 -5.67 21.85 -4.49
N ASN A 80 -5.27 23.04 -4.02
CA ASN A 80 -6.19 24.09 -3.60
C ASN A 80 -6.42 25.19 -4.67
N GLY A 81 -5.80 25.08 -5.84
CA GLY A 81 -5.94 26.02 -6.97
C GLY A 81 -4.98 27.20 -6.98
N ASP A 82 -4.19 27.39 -5.93
CA ASP A 82 -3.12 28.39 -5.79
C ASP A 82 -1.73 27.74 -5.71
N ASP A 83 -1.56 26.59 -6.38
CA ASP A 83 -0.41 25.69 -6.29
C ASP A 83 -0.10 25.13 -4.89
N SER A 84 -0.91 25.44 -3.88
CA SER A 84 -0.74 24.85 -2.54
C SER A 84 -1.19 23.38 -2.50
N ILE A 85 -0.41 22.58 -1.77
CA ILE A 85 -0.55 21.13 -1.66
C ILE A 85 -0.81 20.75 -0.20
N LEU A 86 -1.87 19.99 0.03
CA LEU A 86 -2.09 19.24 1.27
C LEU A 86 -1.83 17.76 1.00
N SER A 87 -1.05 17.10 1.84
CA SER A 87 -0.63 15.70 1.61
C SER A 87 -1.20 14.77 2.67
N PHE A 88 -1.62 13.59 2.24
CA PHE A 88 -2.27 12.59 3.09
C PHE A 88 -1.68 11.21 2.82
N ILE A 89 -1.80 10.32 3.80
CA ILE A 89 -1.42 8.91 3.66
C ILE A 89 -2.61 8.01 3.94
N CYS A 90 -2.88 7.08 3.03
CA CYS A 90 -3.85 6.02 3.22
C CYS A 90 -3.42 5.09 4.37
N PRO A 91 -4.38 4.56 5.16
CA PRO A 91 -4.13 3.52 6.16
C PRO A 91 -3.35 2.33 5.60
N THR A 92 -2.78 1.54 6.51
CA THR A 92 -2.08 0.30 6.12
C THR A 92 -3.00 -0.58 5.29
N CYS A 93 -2.47 -1.20 4.23
CA CYS A 93 -3.19 -2.07 3.29
C CYS A 93 -4.24 -1.43 2.39
N THR A 94 -4.28 -0.11 2.34
CA THR A 94 -5.10 0.64 1.37
C THR A 94 -4.24 1.54 0.51
N LEU A 95 -4.69 1.80 -0.71
CA LEU A 95 -4.08 2.70 -1.70
C LEU A 95 -5.12 3.74 -2.12
N PHE A 96 -4.69 4.91 -2.58
CA PHE A 96 -5.63 5.93 -3.01
C PHE A 96 -6.21 5.62 -4.39
N HIS A 97 -7.53 5.45 -4.47
CA HIS A 97 -8.26 5.23 -5.70
C HIS A 97 -8.75 6.56 -6.26
N GLU A 98 -7.95 7.22 -7.11
CA GLU A 98 -8.23 8.57 -7.60
C GLU A 98 -9.64 8.71 -8.20
N GLU A 99 -10.11 7.78 -9.04
CA GLU A 99 -11.44 7.89 -9.65
C GLU A 99 -12.60 7.81 -8.64
N LYS A 100 -12.42 7.13 -7.50
CA LYS A 100 -13.43 6.99 -6.43
C LYS A 100 -13.21 7.98 -5.29
N GLN A 101 -12.09 8.70 -5.31
CA GLN A 101 -11.68 9.68 -4.30
C GLN A 101 -11.67 9.10 -2.87
N LEU A 102 -11.20 7.86 -2.71
CA LEU A 102 -11.13 7.17 -1.41
C LEU A 102 -9.92 6.23 -1.34
N CYS A 103 -9.51 5.85 -0.12
CA CYS A 103 -8.55 4.76 0.07
C CYS A 103 -9.28 3.41 -0.05
N ASP A 104 -8.95 2.63 -1.08
CA ASP A 104 -9.51 1.30 -1.33
C ASP A 104 -8.45 0.24 -1.01
N TYR A 105 -8.85 -1.03 -0.93
CA TYR A 105 -7.90 -2.11 -0.79
C TYR A 105 -6.89 -2.12 -1.93
N TRP A 106 -5.65 -2.50 -1.62
CA TRP A 106 -4.54 -2.48 -2.58
C TRP A 106 -4.80 -3.26 -3.88
N TYR A 107 -5.67 -4.27 -3.87
CA TYR A 107 -6.03 -5.06 -5.04
C TYR A 107 -7.15 -4.41 -5.89
N ASN A 108 -7.82 -3.39 -5.38
CA ASN A 108 -8.86 -2.64 -6.08
C ASN A 108 -8.33 -1.37 -6.77
N VAL A 109 -7.04 -1.05 -6.61
CA VAL A 109 -6.43 0.17 -7.14
C VAL A 109 -5.37 -0.15 -8.18
N ASP A 110 -5.50 0.44 -9.38
CA ASP A 110 -4.47 0.36 -10.43
C ASP A 110 -3.34 1.37 -10.14
N CYS A 111 -2.34 0.90 -9.39
CA CYS A 111 -1.14 1.66 -9.02
C CYS A 111 -0.10 1.64 -10.15
N LYS A 112 -0.08 2.69 -10.98
CA LYS A 112 0.89 2.88 -12.07
C LYS A 112 2.22 3.38 -11.49
N ARG A 113 3.27 2.53 -11.51
CA ARG A 113 4.61 2.79 -10.94
C ARG A 113 5.70 3.04 -11.98
#